data_AF-A0A7C2B7H9-F1
#
_entry.id   AF-A0A7C2B7H9-F1
#
_cell.length_a   1.000
_cell.length_b   1.000
_cell.length_c   1.000
_cell.angle_alpha   90.00
_cell.angle_beta   90.00
_cell.angle_gamma   90.00
#
_symmetry.space_group_name_H-M   'P 1'
#
loop_
_entity.id
_entity.type
_entity.pdbx_description
1 polymer ?
#
loop_
_entity_poly.entity_id
_entity_poly.type
_entity_poly.pdbx_seq_one_letter_code
_entity_poly.pdbx_strand_id
1 'polypeptide(L)'
;MVQGVIESFGLDQISVDFAMGTNERETLMIERVSGIATLIEKLGILAETPLDSAFVKAIPKDAIFARLFALNVVEPYDRLVAFLEGRQPEAVEDLRRFEAEIGLNVRDDLLAPLSGRFAMYSSNTTGGGILSTVMIVELTDPATMNQTLSSFEAMFNAEMGRETDEYLQFVTSEDRGIRYDTLRTPGLPFPLELTFTISDRYLIVGASPQSVRAAVEQALSGADSLLDAPGFRAGLGGASLDGSYSVGWFDTPELLTAGYGTAGLLTAALSNMMRSPREPGRAPTFILPSFHDLERGVSPMVALTTYKDGVSDTVTRADRSQLVNLTGMAGSIYRTPFGLWVLLNAGAQSFDERDLEEVFDF
;
A
#
# COMPACT_ATOMS: atom_id res chain seq x y z
N MET A 1 -7.52 -23.93 -21.60
CA MET A 1 -6.37 -23.08 -21.21
C MET A 1 -6.48 -22.66 -19.74
N VAL A 2 -7.60 -22.06 -19.31
CA VAL A 2 -7.81 -21.59 -17.91
C VAL A 2 -7.61 -22.66 -16.84
N GLN A 3 -8.16 -23.87 -17.00
CA GLN A 3 -8.01 -24.95 -16.01
C GLN A 3 -6.55 -25.40 -15.83
N GLY A 4 -5.77 -25.46 -16.91
CA GLY A 4 -4.35 -25.77 -16.83
C GLY A 4 -3.54 -24.69 -16.12
N VAL A 5 -3.94 -23.42 -16.22
CA VAL A 5 -3.33 -22.31 -15.46
C VAL A 5 -3.63 -22.48 -13.97
N ILE A 6 -4.90 -22.69 -13.60
CA ILE A 6 -5.33 -22.92 -12.21
C ILE A 6 -4.54 -24.06 -11.56
N GLU A 7 -4.45 -25.22 -12.22
CA GLU A 7 -3.71 -26.39 -11.73
C GLU A 7 -2.20 -26.13 -11.69
N SER A 8 -1.64 -25.45 -12.70
CA SER A 8 -0.19 -25.16 -12.76
C SER A 8 0.29 -24.25 -11.63
N PHE A 9 -0.57 -23.35 -11.13
CA PHE A 9 -0.28 -22.49 -9.99
C PHE A 9 -0.74 -23.08 -8.64
N GLY A 10 -1.39 -24.25 -8.65
CA GLY A 10 -1.94 -24.88 -7.44
C GLY A 10 -3.12 -24.11 -6.84
N LEU A 11 -3.82 -23.30 -7.64
CA LEU A 11 -4.96 -22.49 -7.18
C LEU A 11 -6.16 -23.37 -6.80
N ASP A 12 -6.23 -24.58 -7.34
CA ASP A 12 -7.20 -25.62 -6.99
C ASP A 12 -7.03 -26.15 -5.55
N GLN A 13 -5.86 -25.92 -4.95
CA GLN A 13 -5.56 -26.31 -3.57
C GLN A 13 -5.80 -25.19 -2.57
N ILE A 14 -6.08 -23.96 -3.04
CA ILE A 14 -6.29 -22.81 -2.16
C ILE A 14 -7.69 -22.89 -1.56
N SER A 15 -7.76 -22.88 -0.23
CA SER A 15 -9.02 -22.71 0.51
C SER A 15 -8.95 -21.46 1.37
N VAL A 16 -10.03 -20.68 1.34
CA VAL A 16 -10.19 -19.49 2.18
C VAL A 16 -11.29 -19.77 3.20
N ASP A 17 -10.88 -19.92 4.46
CA ASP A 17 -11.80 -19.98 5.59
C ASP A 17 -11.95 -18.57 6.16
N PHE A 18 -13.20 -18.10 6.24
CA PHE A 18 -13.52 -16.79 6.76
C PHE A 18 -14.48 -16.91 7.94
N ALA A 19 -14.11 -16.29 9.06
CA ALA A 19 -14.95 -16.17 10.24
C ALA A 19 -15.03 -14.70 10.68
N MET A 20 -16.24 -14.24 10.97
CA MET A 20 -16.50 -12.90 11.47
C MET A 20 -17.42 -13.00 12.69
N GLY A 21 -17.00 -12.38 13.79
CA GLY A 21 -17.76 -12.28 15.03
C GLY A 21 -17.73 -10.85 15.56
N THR A 22 -18.76 -10.48 16.31
CA THR A 22 -18.79 -9.19 17.02
C THR A 22 -19.09 -9.45 18.49
N ASN A 23 -18.33 -8.83 19.38
CA ASN A 23 -18.58 -8.83 20.82
C ASN A 23 -18.93 -7.41 21.30
N GLU A 24 -19.02 -7.20 22.61
CA GLU A 24 -19.38 -5.89 23.17
C GLU A 24 -18.36 -4.77 22.84
N ARG A 25 -17.13 -5.13 22.46
CA ARG A 25 -16.01 -4.20 22.27
C ARG A 25 -15.63 -4.03 20.80
N GLU A 26 -15.56 -5.13 20.05
CA GLU A 26 -14.94 -5.14 18.73
C GLU A 26 -15.64 -6.12 17.78
N THR A 27 -15.42 -5.90 16.48
CA THR A 27 -15.59 -6.92 15.47
C THR A 27 -14.24 -7.61 15.25
N LEU A 28 -14.24 -8.94 15.31
CA LEU A 28 -13.11 -9.79 15.00
C LEU A 28 -13.38 -10.51 13.68
N MET A 29 -12.47 -10.35 12.71
CA MET A 29 -12.46 -11.10 11.46
C MET A 29 -11.19 -11.94 11.44
N ILE A 30 -11.34 -13.22 11.11
CA ILE A 30 -10.23 -14.15 10.90
C ILE A 30 -10.39 -14.69 9.49
N GLU A 31 -9.36 -14.48 8.69
CA GLU A 31 -9.22 -15.08 7.38
C GLU A 31 -8.04 -16.04 7.43
N ARG A 32 -8.28 -17.28 7.03
CA ARG A 32 -7.25 -18.31 6.91
C ARG A 32 -7.20 -18.76 5.46
N VAL A 33 -6.05 -18.58 4.85
CA VAL A 33 -5.76 -19.07 3.50
C VAL A 33 -4.83 -20.27 3.60
N SER A 34 -5.36 -21.46 3.30
CA SER A 34 -4.60 -22.71 3.26
C SER A 34 -4.29 -23.10 1.82
N GLY A 35 -3.26 -23.92 1.61
CA GLY A 35 -2.84 -24.36 0.28
C GLY A 35 -2.12 -23.29 -0.54
N ILE A 36 -1.95 -22.07 0.01
CA ILE A 36 -1.23 -20.98 -0.65
C ILE A 36 0.29 -21.19 -0.64
N ALA A 37 0.79 -22.16 0.14
CA ALA A 37 2.22 -22.48 0.23
C ALA A 37 2.84 -22.74 -1.15
N THR A 38 2.19 -23.59 -1.94
CA THR A 38 2.68 -23.92 -3.29
C THR A 38 2.70 -22.68 -4.18
N LEU A 39 1.71 -21.79 -4.08
CA LEU A 39 1.69 -20.54 -4.85
C LEU A 39 2.83 -19.61 -4.42
N ILE A 40 3.00 -19.42 -3.11
CA ILE A 40 4.05 -18.59 -2.52
C ILE A 40 5.44 -19.11 -2.90
N GLU A 41 5.69 -20.41 -2.76
CA GLU A 41 6.95 -21.05 -3.15
C GLU A 41 7.16 -21.00 -4.66
N LYS A 42 6.09 -21.12 -5.46
CA LYS A 42 6.14 -20.99 -6.93
C LYS A 42 6.27 -19.57 -7.43
N LEU A 43 6.05 -18.57 -6.59
CA LEU A 43 6.23 -17.18 -6.99
C LEU A 43 7.43 -16.53 -6.29
N GLY A 44 7.94 -17.13 -5.21
CA GLY A 44 9.04 -16.58 -4.42
C GLY A 44 8.67 -15.26 -3.74
N ILE A 45 7.39 -15.06 -3.39
CA ILE A 45 6.88 -13.73 -2.97
C ILE A 45 7.18 -13.42 -1.50
N LEU A 46 7.38 -14.41 -0.63
CA LEU A 46 7.66 -14.12 0.78
C LEU A 46 9.10 -13.64 0.95
N ALA A 47 9.25 -12.53 1.69
CA ALA A 47 10.55 -12.10 2.14
C ALA A 47 11.17 -13.12 3.10
N GLU A 48 12.49 -13.26 3.05
CA GLU A 48 13.23 -14.08 4.02
C GLU A 48 13.12 -13.51 5.45
N THR A 49 13.03 -12.18 5.55
CA THR A 49 12.94 -11.46 6.82
C THR A 49 11.53 -10.89 7.00
N PRO A 50 10.74 -11.39 7.97
CA PRO A 50 9.43 -10.84 8.27
C PRO A 50 9.54 -9.44 8.91
N LEU A 51 8.38 -8.81 9.12
CA LEU A 51 8.30 -7.57 9.87
C LEU A 51 8.73 -7.79 11.33
N ASP A 52 9.35 -6.76 11.90
CA ASP A 52 9.71 -6.70 13.31
C ASP A 52 9.30 -5.35 13.90
N SER A 53 9.37 -5.27 15.23
CA SER A 53 9.06 -4.04 15.95
C SER A 53 9.98 -2.87 15.60
N ALA A 54 11.22 -3.12 15.15
CA ALA A 54 12.15 -2.04 14.80
C ALA A 54 11.70 -1.32 13.52
N PHE A 55 11.23 -2.06 12.52
CA PHE A 55 10.70 -1.48 11.29
C PHE A 55 9.41 -0.68 11.54
N VAL A 56 8.53 -1.14 12.44
CA VAL A 56 7.29 -0.41 12.78
C VAL A 56 7.57 0.94 13.47
N LYS A 57 8.73 1.10 14.13
CA LYS A 57 9.09 2.38 14.77
C LYS A 57 9.31 3.53 13.79
N ALA A 58 9.59 3.21 12.52
CA ALA A 58 9.70 4.22 11.46
C ALA A 58 8.34 4.86 11.11
N ILE A 59 7.23 4.32 11.61
CA ILE A 59 5.89 4.84 11.41
C ILE A 59 5.51 5.72 12.60
N PRO A 60 5.09 6.98 12.40
CA PRO A 60 4.75 7.88 13.49
C PRO A 60 3.45 7.45 14.18
N LYS A 61 3.32 7.79 15.46
CA LYS A 61 2.15 7.47 16.32
C LYS A 61 0.85 8.05 15.82
N ASP A 62 0.91 9.19 15.13
CA ASP A 62 -0.23 9.89 14.55
C ASP A 62 -0.55 9.46 13.11
N ALA A 63 -0.03 8.32 12.68
CA ALA A 63 -0.43 7.72 11.41
C ALA A 63 -1.94 7.51 11.36
N ILE A 64 -2.58 8.06 10.35
CA ILE A 64 -4.01 7.89 10.06
C ILE A 64 -4.25 6.53 9.40
N PHE A 65 -3.28 6.11 8.60
CA PHE A 65 -3.24 4.83 7.92
C PHE A 65 -1.81 4.35 7.85
N ALA A 66 -1.59 3.06 8.02
CA ALA A 66 -0.32 2.41 7.68
C ALA A 66 -0.56 1.00 7.14
N ARG A 67 0.21 0.63 6.12
CA ARG A 67 0.36 -0.74 5.63
C ARG A 67 1.82 -1.07 5.59
N LEU A 68 2.18 -2.14 6.25
CA LEU A 68 3.52 -2.68 6.26
C LEU A 68 3.46 -4.09 5.69
N PHE A 69 4.42 -4.47 4.86
CA PHE A 69 4.49 -5.80 4.28
C PHE A 69 5.93 -6.24 4.07
N ALA A 70 6.14 -7.55 4.18
CA ALA A 70 7.41 -8.20 3.93
C ALA A 70 7.28 -9.10 2.69
N LEU A 71 7.84 -8.67 1.55
CA LEU A 71 7.76 -9.34 0.25
C LEU A 71 9.14 -9.43 -0.40
N ASN A 72 9.47 -10.59 -0.98
CA ASN A 72 10.61 -10.73 -1.88
C ASN A 72 10.18 -10.25 -3.28
N VAL A 73 10.96 -9.36 -3.86
CA VAL A 73 10.71 -8.78 -5.20
C VAL A 73 11.67 -9.29 -6.27
N VAL A 74 12.82 -9.85 -5.87
CA VAL A 74 13.85 -10.34 -6.79
C VAL A 74 13.41 -11.65 -7.42
N GLU A 75 12.93 -12.60 -6.61
CA GLU A 75 12.56 -13.92 -7.11
C GLU A 75 11.32 -13.89 -8.02
N PRO A 76 10.24 -13.13 -7.72
CA PRO A 76 9.16 -12.94 -8.67
C PRO A 76 9.63 -12.29 -9.98
N TYR A 77 10.58 -11.34 -9.91
CA TYR A 77 11.16 -10.71 -11.10
C TYR A 77 11.94 -11.73 -11.95
N ASP A 78 12.81 -12.54 -11.35
CA ASP A 78 13.58 -13.57 -12.05
C ASP A 78 12.67 -14.57 -12.75
N ARG A 79 11.58 -14.97 -12.08
CA ARG A 79 10.57 -15.88 -12.65
C ARG A 79 9.79 -15.22 -13.79
N LEU A 80 9.46 -13.93 -13.67
CA LEU A 80 8.81 -13.17 -14.74
C LEU A 80 9.70 -13.09 -15.97
N VAL A 81 10.98 -12.72 -15.80
CA VAL A 81 11.95 -12.66 -16.90
C VAL A 81 12.10 -14.04 -17.55
N ALA A 82 12.30 -15.11 -16.78
CA ALA A 82 12.40 -16.47 -17.32
C ALA A 82 11.12 -16.92 -18.06
N PHE A 83 9.94 -16.53 -17.56
CA PHE A 83 8.67 -16.76 -18.24
C PHE A 83 8.59 -16.04 -19.58
N LEU A 84 9.02 -14.77 -19.63
CA LEU A 84 9.06 -13.97 -20.85
C LEU A 84 10.11 -14.49 -21.83
N GLU A 85 11.27 -14.95 -21.38
CA GLU A 85 12.27 -15.57 -22.27
C GLU A 85 11.70 -16.77 -23.05
N GLY A 86 10.88 -17.58 -22.39
CA GLY A 86 10.26 -18.75 -23.01
C GLY A 86 9.09 -18.44 -23.96
N ARG A 87 8.53 -17.23 -23.93
CA ARG A 87 7.29 -16.86 -24.66
C ARG A 87 7.40 -15.63 -25.56
N GLN A 88 8.15 -14.64 -25.12
CA GLN A 88 8.37 -13.32 -25.72
C GLN A 88 9.85 -12.92 -25.57
N PRO A 89 10.78 -13.64 -26.21
CA PRO A 89 12.21 -13.37 -26.07
C PRO A 89 12.60 -11.95 -26.51
N GLU A 90 11.87 -11.35 -27.46
CA GLU A 90 12.06 -9.96 -27.89
C GLU A 90 11.85 -8.97 -26.75
N ALA A 91 10.85 -9.18 -25.88
CA ALA A 91 10.60 -8.30 -24.74
C ALA A 91 11.75 -8.30 -23.72
N VAL A 92 12.41 -9.45 -23.54
CA VAL A 92 13.59 -9.56 -22.67
C VAL A 92 14.82 -8.93 -23.30
N GLU A 93 14.98 -9.04 -24.62
CA GLU A 93 16.05 -8.34 -25.34
C GLU A 93 15.85 -6.83 -25.30
N ASP A 94 14.62 -6.35 -25.47
CA ASP A 94 14.29 -4.93 -25.33
C ASP A 94 14.55 -4.42 -23.92
N LEU A 95 14.20 -5.21 -22.89
CA LEU A 95 14.53 -4.88 -21.50
C LEU A 95 16.05 -4.78 -21.30
N ARG A 96 16.84 -5.74 -21.78
CA ARG A 96 18.31 -5.71 -21.69
C ARG A 96 18.91 -4.54 -22.44
N ARG A 97 18.37 -4.23 -23.61
CA ARG A 97 18.82 -3.09 -24.41
C ARG A 97 18.52 -1.78 -23.68
N PHE A 98 17.33 -1.65 -23.11
CA PHE A 98 16.97 -0.52 -22.27
C PHE A 98 17.92 -0.41 -21.09
N GLU A 99 18.11 -1.48 -20.30
CA GLU A 99 19.07 -1.54 -19.19
C GLU A 99 20.49 -1.10 -19.61
N ALA A 100 20.96 -1.55 -20.78
CA ALA A 100 22.26 -1.17 -21.33
C ALA A 100 22.31 0.31 -21.78
N GLU A 101 21.23 0.84 -22.32
CA GLU A 101 21.10 2.24 -22.73
C GLU A 101 21.09 3.18 -21.53
N ILE A 102 20.36 2.82 -20.47
CA ILE A 102 20.28 3.61 -19.23
C ILE A 102 21.43 3.33 -18.26
N GLY A 103 22.23 2.28 -18.52
CA GLY A 103 23.37 1.88 -17.68
C GLY A 103 22.96 1.38 -16.30
N LEU A 104 21.79 0.73 -16.20
CA LEU A 104 21.18 0.25 -14.95
C LEU A 104 20.64 -1.15 -15.17
N ASN A 105 20.95 -2.08 -14.27
CA ASN A 105 20.34 -3.39 -14.20
C ASN A 105 19.18 -3.38 -13.19
N VAL A 106 17.95 -3.59 -13.64
CA VAL A 106 16.76 -3.50 -12.77
C VAL A 106 16.85 -4.50 -11.63
N ARG A 107 17.31 -5.72 -11.90
CA ARG A 107 17.42 -6.76 -10.90
C ARG A 107 18.42 -6.39 -9.81
N ASP A 108 19.66 -6.11 -10.21
CA ASP A 108 20.79 -6.01 -9.30
C ASP A 108 20.94 -4.61 -8.69
N ASP A 109 20.56 -3.56 -9.42
CA ASP A 109 20.74 -2.17 -9.00
C ASP A 109 19.48 -1.57 -8.34
N LEU A 110 18.28 -2.09 -8.62
CA LEU A 110 17.02 -1.60 -8.04
C LEU A 110 16.33 -2.59 -7.11
N LEU A 111 16.24 -3.88 -7.46
CA LEU A 111 15.46 -4.85 -6.67
C LEU A 111 16.29 -5.54 -5.59
N ALA A 112 17.51 -5.99 -5.91
CA ALA A 112 18.39 -6.69 -4.98
C ALA A 112 18.82 -5.87 -3.75
N PRO A 113 18.98 -4.53 -3.83
CA PRO A 113 19.29 -3.71 -2.66
C PRO A 113 18.13 -3.56 -1.67
N LEU A 114 16.92 -4.03 -2.00
CA LEU A 114 15.75 -3.95 -1.12
C LEU A 114 15.75 -5.13 -0.14
N SER A 115 15.46 -4.89 1.14
CA SER A 115 15.33 -5.97 2.14
C SER A 115 14.03 -6.75 2.03
N GLY A 116 13.10 -6.26 1.21
CA GLY A 116 11.76 -6.78 1.09
C GLY A 116 10.79 -6.24 2.15
N ARG A 117 11.23 -5.34 3.04
CA ARG A 117 10.33 -4.69 4.02
C ARG A 117 9.91 -3.31 3.52
N PHE A 118 8.61 -3.16 3.36
CA PHE A 118 7.98 -1.96 2.84
C PHE A 118 6.95 -1.45 3.84
N ALA A 119 6.82 -0.14 3.91
CA ALA A 119 5.73 0.52 4.59
C ALA A 119 5.19 1.66 3.73
N MET A 120 3.88 1.83 3.74
CA MET A 120 3.21 3.01 3.24
C MET A 120 2.31 3.54 4.34
N TYR A 121 2.39 4.84 4.63
CA TYR A 121 1.55 5.45 5.63
C TYR A 121 1.19 6.89 5.27
N SER A 122 0.25 7.46 6.00
CA SER A 122 -0.06 8.90 5.97
C SER A 122 -0.30 9.37 7.39
N SER A 123 0.23 10.53 7.77
CA SER A 123 0.10 11.05 9.12
C SER A 123 -0.06 12.57 9.13
N ASN A 124 -0.49 13.11 10.28
CA ASN A 124 -0.57 14.56 10.44
C ASN A 124 0.82 15.19 10.49
N THR A 125 1.80 14.49 11.08
CA THR A 125 3.22 14.89 11.13
C THR A 125 3.84 15.03 9.75
N THR A 126 3.46 14.19 8.77
CA THR A 126 3.94 14.30 7.38
C THR A 126 3.14 15.27 6.51
N GLY A 127 2.21 16.04 7.10
CA GLY A 127 1.49 17.13 6.44
C GLY A 127 -0.03 16.97 6.34
N GLY A 128 -0.59 15.82 6.70
CA GLY A 128 -2.01 15.50 6.56
C GLY A 128 -2.52 15.34 5.11
N GLY A 129 -3.59 14.56 4.94
CA GLY A 129 -4.23 14.32 3.63
C GLY A 129 -3.40 13.47 2.66
N ILE A 130 -3.79 13.42 1.38
CA ILE A 130 -3.17 12.54 0.38
C ILE A 130 -1.70 12.90 0.06
N LEU A 131 -1.31 14.17 0.21
CA LEU A 131 0.07 14.63 0.00
C LEU A 131 1.00 14.34 1.20
N SER A 132 0.45 13.79 2.28
CA SER A 132 1.22 13.32 3.44
C SER A 132 1.65 11.86 3.32
N THR A 133 1.33 11.20 2.20
CA THR A 133 1.71 9.81 2.00
C THR A 133 3.21 9.68 1.84
N VAL A 134 3.75 8.78 2.64
CA VAL A 134 5.16 8.38 2.60
C VAL A 134 5.22 6.88 2.37
N MET A 135 6.14 6.47 1.50
CA MET A 135 6.60 5.10 1.36
C MET A 135 8.00 5.00 1.97
N ILE A 136 8.21 4.00 2.81
CA ILE A 136 9.51 3.62 3.34
C ILE A 136 9.83 2.23 2.82
N VAL A 137 11.01 2.09 2.24
CA VAL A 137 11.57 0.81 1.84
C VAL A 137 12.87 0.63 2.58
N GLU A 138 13.01 -0.49 3.26
CA GLU A 138 14.26 -0.81 3.91
C GLU A 138 15.23 -1.45 2.92
N LEU A 139 16.50 -1.06 3.03
CA LEU A 139 17.57 -1.42 2.13
C LEU A 139 18.55 -2.38 2.84
N THR A 140 19.05 -3.35 2.09
CA THR A 140 20.20 -4.19 2.44
C THR A 140 21.51 -3.56 1.98
N ASP A 141 21.47 -2.81 0.87
CA ASP A 141 22.61 -2.08 0.31
C ASP A 141 22.23 -0.63 -0.06
N PRO A 142 22.25 0.28 0.93
CA PRO A 142 21.96 1.69 0.69
C PRO A 142 22.94 2.36 -0.29
N ALA A 143 24.19 1.89 -0.37
CA ALA A 143 25.21 2.49 -1.21
C ALA A 143 24.93 2.24 -2.69
N THR A 144 24.62 0.99 -3.04
CA THR A 144 24.19 0.62 -4.39
C THR A 144 22.94 1.39 -4.78
N MET A 145 21.89 1.39 -3.95
CA MET A 145 20.66 2.15 -4.25
C MET A 145 20.93 3.65 -4.44
N ASN A 146 21.80 4.26 -3.65
CA ASN A 146 22.16 5.67 -3.80
C ASN A 146 22.88 5.95 -5.12
N GLN A 147 23.78 5.07 -5.53
CA GLN A 147 24.45 5.15 -6.82
C GLN A 147 23.44 5.00 -7.97
N THR A 148 22.52 4.05 -7.86
CA THR A 148 21.47 3.81 -8.85
C THR A 148 20.58 5.03 -9.04
N LEU A 149 20.07 5.61 -7.96
CA LEU A 149 19.23 6.81 -8.01
C LEU A 149 19.99 8.02 -8.57
N SER A 150 21.25 8.20 -8.17
CA SER A 150 22.09 9.29 -8.71
C SER A 150 22.32 9.17 -10.22
N SER A 151 22.54 7.95 -10.71
CA SER A 151 22.68 7.68 -12.16
C SER A 151 21.37 7.92 -12.89
N PHE A 152 20.25 7.45 -12.32
CA PHE A 152 18.91 7.67 -12.87
C PHE A 152 18.57 9.16 -12.97
N GLU A 153 18.83 9.95 -11.93
CA GLU A 153 18.61 11.40 -11.94
C GLU A 153 19.45 12.11 -13.00
N ALA A 154 20.73 11.75 -13.12
CA ALA A 154 21.63 12.33 -14.11
C ALA A 154 21.16 12.05 -15.54
N MET A 155 20.73 10.82 -15.81
CA MET A 155 20.14 10.43 -17.09
C MET A 155 18.82 11.17 -17.34
N PHE A 156 17.90 11.15 -16.36
CA PHE A 156 16.60 11.80 -16.48
C PHE A 156 16.75 13.28 -16.82
N ASN A 157 17.62 14.00 -16.10
CA ASN A 157 17.88 15.41 -16.36
C ASN A 157 18.55 15.66 -17.71
N ALA A 158 19.42 14.76 -18.17
CA ALA A 158 20.08 14.88 -19.47
C ALA A 158 19.11 14.70 -20.65
N GLU A 159 18.13 13.81 -20.50
CA GLU A 159 17.16 13.48 -21.55
C GLU A 159 15.89 14.35 -21.44
N MET A 160 15.15 14.22 -20.35
CA MET A 160 13.87 14.93 -20.15
C MET A 160 14.05 16.44 -20.00
N GLY A 161 15.17 16.88 -19.40
CA GLY A 161 15.46 18.30 -19.28
C GLY A 161 15.56 18.99 -20.65
N ARG A 162 16.03 18.28 -21.68
CA ARG A 162 16.10 18.80 -23.06
C ARG A 162 14.77 18.74 -23.77
N GLU A 163 14.04 17.63 -23.63
CA GLU A 163 12.74 17.46 -24.30
C GLU A 163 11.65 18.38 -23.74
N THR A 164 11.73 18.70 -22.45
CA THR A 164 10.73 19.49 -21.75
C THR A 164 11.14 20.95 -21.56
N ASP A 165 12.16 21.47 -22.25
CA ASP A 165 12.67 22.85 -22.02
C ASP A 165 12.90 23.14 -20.50
N GLU A 166 13.42 22.17 -19.76
CA GLU A 166 13.65 22.20 -18.30
C GLU A 166 12.40 22.29 -17.39
N TYR A 167 11.19 22.11 -17.95
CA TYR A 167 9.93 22.06 -17.19
C TYR A 167 9.81 20.83 -16.30
N LEU A 168 10.62 19.78 -16.50
CA LEU A 168 10.62 18.59 -15.65
C LEU A 168 12.07 18.19 -15.33
N GLN A 169 12.44 18.26 -14.05
CA GLN A 169 13.81 17.97 -13.62
C GLN A 169 13.87 17.49 -12.18
N PHE A 170 14.83 16.62 -11.88
CA PHE A 170 15.25 16.32 -10.52
C PHE A 170 16.18 17.42 -10.02
N VAL A 171 15.84 18.00 -8.87
CA VAL A 171 16.69 18.95 -8.16
C VAL A 171 17.10 18.35 -6.84
N THR A 172 18.41 18.25 -6.66
CA THR A 172 19.02 17.87 -5.38
C THR A 172 19.07 19.07 -4.44
N SER A 173 18.72 18.84 -3.18
CA SER A 173 18.92 19.77 -2.08
C SER A 173 19.51 19.04 -0.88
N GLU A 174 20.11 19.79 0.04
CA GLU A 174 20.67 19.24 1.28
C GLU A 174 20.09 19.98 2.47
N ASP A 175 19.64 19.25 3.49
CA ASP A 175 19.25 19.80 4.79
C ASP A 175 19.83 18.93 5.90
N ARG A 176 20.55 19.55 6.85
CA ARG A 176 21.24 18.88 7.96
C ARG A 176 22.12 17.68 7.55
N GLY A 177 22.78 17.76 6.39
CA GLY A 177 23.63 16.68 5.87
C GLY A 177 22.86 15.52 5.24
N ILE A 178 21.55 15.64 5.06
CA ILE A 178 20.73 14.67 4.33
C ILE A 178 20.41 15.24 2.95
N ARG A 179 20.70 14.44 1.92
CA ARG A 179 20.39 14.73 0.53
C ARG A 179 18.92 14.41 0.24
N TYR A 180 18.23 15.31 -0.44
CA TYR A 180 16.86 15.13 -0.92
C TYR A 180 16.82 15.41 -2.42
N ASP A 181 16.27 14.47 -3.17
CA ASP A 181 16.11 14.59 -4.61
C ASP A 181 14.62 14.74 -4.93
N THR A 182 14.27 15.82 -5.63
CA THR A 182 12.87 16.21 -5.84
C THR A 182 12.59 16.41 -7.32
N LEU A 183 11.57 15.72 -7.83
CA LEU A 183 11.03 15.97 -9.15
C LEU A 183 10.24 17.28 -9.11
N ARG A 184 10.76 18.31 -9.79
CA ARG A 184 10.16 19.64 -9.85
C ARG A 184 9.59 19.92 -11.23
N THR A 185 8.58 20.79 -11.24
CA THR A 185 7.98 21.31 -12.47
C THR A 185 7.99 22.84 -12.52
N PRO A 186 9.17 23.47 -12.72
CA PRO A 186 9.30 24.93 -12.63
C PRO A 186 8.33 25.66 -13.56
N GLY A 187 7.61 26.67 -13.05
CA GLY A 187 6.67 27.46 -13.86
C GLY A 187 5.30 26.81 -14.11
N LEU A 188 5.08 25.56 -13.70
CA LEU A 188 3.77 24.91 -13.73
C LEU A 188 3.15 24.90 -12.32
N PRO A 189 1.85 25.24 -12.16
CA PRO A 189 1.16 25.16 -10.88
C PRO A 189 0.78 23.71 -10.56
N PHE A 190 1.76 22.82 -10.51
CA PHE A 190 1.56 21.41 -10.18
C PHE A 190 1.75 21.19 -8.67
N PRO A 191 0.76 20.62 -7.95
CA PRO A 191 0.77 20.56 -6.49
C PRO A 191 1.61 19.41 -5.91
N LEU A 192 2.24 18.60 -6.75
CA LEU A 192 3.02 17.43 -6.34
C LEU A 192 4.51 17.67 -6.62
N GLU A 193 5.33 17.46 -5.61
CA GLU A 193 6.78 17.48 -5.69
C GLU A 193 7.28 16.14 -5.16
N LEU A 194 7.31 15.12 -6.03
CA LEU A 194 7.76 13.80 -5.62
C LEU A 194 9.21 13.89 -5.15
N THR A 195 9.43 13.64 -3.87
CA THR A 195 10.74 13.72 -3.23
C THR A 195 11.13 12.33 -2.74
N PHE A 196 12.41 12.01 -2.83
CA PHE A 196 12.98 10.85 -2.16
C PHE A 196 14.34 11.17 -1.53
N THR A 197 14.75 10.30 -0.63
CA THR A 197 16.05 10.34 0.05
C THR A 197 16.41 8.94 0.55
N ILE A 198 17.71 8.70 0.72
CA ILE A 198 18.21 7.56 1.48
C ILE A 198 18.77 8.09 2.80
N SER A 199 18.23 7.59 3.90
CA SER A 199 18.69 7.92 5.25
C SER A 199 18.94 6.64 6.04
N ASP A 200 20.18 6.46 6.49
CA ASP A 200 20.66 5.21 7.10
C ASP A 200 20.39 4.00 6.19
N ARG A 201 19.41 3.17 6.54
CA ARG A 201 19.00 1.98 5.79
C ARG A 201 17.66 2.11 5.09
N TYR A 202 17.09 3.31 5.01
CA TYR A 202 15.75 3.53 4.45
C TYR A 202 15.81 4.38 3.18
N LEU A 203 15.22 3.87 2.10
CA LEU A 203 14.73 4.71 1.01
C LEU A 203 13.36 5.25 1.43
N ILE A 204 13.24 6.57 1.51
CA ILE A 204 12.02 7.26 1.92
C ILE A 204 11.56 8.09 0.73
N VAL A 205 10.32 7.85 0.29
CA VAL A 205 9.68 8.53 -0.84
C VAL A 205 8.39 9.19 -0.37
N GLY A 206 8.13 10.42 -0.78
CA GLY A 206 6.94 11.16 -0.37
C GLY A 206 6.46 12.13 -1.44
N ALA A 207 5.21 12.54 -1.34
CA ALA A 207 4.56 13.44 -2.29
C ALA A 207 5.04 14.91 -2.22
N SER A 208 5.86 15.24 -1.21
CA SER A 208 6.44 16.57 -0.99
C SER A 208 7.75 16.51 -0.21
N PRO A 209 8.66 17.49 -0.34
CA PRO A 209 9.87 17.58 0.47
C PRO A 209 9.59 17.60 1.98
N GLN A 210 8.50 18.24 2.40
CA GLN A 210 8.11 18.34 3.80
C GLN A 210 7.72 16.97 4.37
N SER A 211 6.97 16.18 3.60
CA SER A 211 6.57 14.82 4.01
C SER A 211 7.78 13.91 4.20
N VAL A 212 8.76 13.97 3.28
CA VAL A 212 9.99 13.17 3.34
C VAL A 212 10.87 13.62 4.50
N ARG A 213 11.04 14.92 4.71
CA ARG A 213 11.81 15.44 5.84
C ARG A 213 11.24 14.98 7.18
N ALA A 214 9.93 15.08 7.37
CA ALA A 214 9.27 14.62 8.59
C ALA A 214 9.43 13.10 8.77
N ALA A 215 9.33 12.33 7.69
CA ALA A 215 9.54 10.88 7.71
C ALA A 215 10.99 10.49 8.06
N VAL A 216 11.99 11.24 7.58
CA VAL A 216 13.40 11.03 7.98
C VAL A 216 13.57 11.29 9.48
N GLU A 217 13.02 12.39 9.99
CA GLU A 217 13.08 12.70 11.42
C GLU A 217 12.41 11.59 12.27
N GLN A 218 11.28 11.04 11.82
CA GLN A 218 10.63 9.90 12.46
C GLN A 218 11.48 8.62 12.38
N ALA A 219 11.98 8.26 11.20
CA ALA A 219 12.74 7.04 10.98
C ALA A 219 14.04 7.00 11.80
N LEU A 220 14.73 8.15 11.92
CA LEU A 220 15.96 8.26 12.70
C LEU A 220 15.72 8.27 14.21
N SER A 221 14.63 8.90 14.68
CA SER A 221 14.35 8.97 16.11
C SER A 221 13.70 7.69 16.66
N GLY A 222 12.81 7.07 15.88
CA GLY A 222 11.97 5.95 16.30
C GLY A 222 11.09 6.26 17.53
N ALA A 223 10.98 7.53 17.91
CA ALA A 223 10.22 8.01 19.06
C ALA A 223 8.77 8.28 18.67
N ASP A 224 7.85 8.23 19.64
CA ASP A 224 6.41 8.42 19.41
C ASP A 224 5.94 7.69 18.14
N SER A 225 6.17 6.38 18.13
CA SER A 225 5.89 5.53 16.98
C SER A 225 4.48 4.95 17.01
N LEU A 226 4.07 4.28 15.93
CA LEU A 226 2.82 3.53 15.87
C LEU A 226 2.69 2.50 17.01
N LEU A 227 3.82 1.96 17.50
CA LEU A 227 3.83 1.06 18.67
C LEU A 227 3.40 1.74 19.96
N ASP A 228 3.52 3.07 20.05
CA ASP A 228 3.14 3.87 21.20
C ASP A 228 1.66 4.32 21.13
N ALA A 229 0.99 4.12 19.99
CA ALA A 229 -0.43 4.42 19.82
C ALA A 229 -1.28 3.45 20.67
N PRO A 230 -2.09 3.95 21.63
CA PRO A 230 -2.90 3.08 22.49
C PRO A 230 -3.88 2.21 21.70
N GLY A 231 -4.47 2.78 20.64
CA GLY A 231 -5.40 2.08 19.77
C GLY A 231 -4.75 0.94 18.98
N PHE A 232 -3.51 1.14 18.51
CA PHE A 232 -2.75 0.10 17.80
C PHE A 232 -2.42 -1.06 18.73
N ARG A 233 -1.90 -0.77 19.93
CA ARG A 233 -1.61 -1.81 20.94
C ARG A 233 -2.84 -2.58 21.39
N ALA A 234 -3.97 -1.88 21.59
CA ALA A 234 -5.23 -2.52 21.92
C ALA A 234 -5.71 -3.43 20.78
N GLY A 235 -5.62 -2.95 19.53
CA GLY A 235 -5.99 -3.69 18.34
C GLY A 235 -5.07 -4.87 18.02
N LEU A 236 -3.82 -4.92 18.53
CA LEU A 236 -3.00 -6.14 18.45
C LEU A 236 -3.51 -7.25 19.37
N GLY A 237 -4.28 -6.93 20.42
CA GLY A 237 -4.83 -7.93 21.33
C GLY A 237 -3.78 -8.82 22.00
N GLY A 238 -2.55 -8.32 22.17
CA GLY A 238 -1.41 -9.07 22.71
C GLY A 238 -0.65 -9.93 21.70
N ALA A 239 -1.03 -9.91 20.42
CA ALA A 239 -0.25 -10.57 19.36
C ALA A 239 1.13 -9.91 19.21
N SER A 240 2.14 -10.73 18.90
CA SER A 240 3.47 -10.24 18.53
C SER A 240 3.48 -9.79 17.08
N LEU A 241 4.22 -8.71 16.80
CA LEU A 241 4.53 -8.29 15.43
C LEU A 241 5.64 -9.15 14.83
N ASP A 242 6.53 -9.68 15.67
CA ASP A 242 7.69 -10.44 15.22
C ASP A 242 7.23 -11.71 14.49
N GLY A 243 7.65 -11.85 13.22
CA GLY A 243 7.22 -12.95 12.35
C GLY A 243 5.98 -12.66 11.50
N SER A 244 5.44 -11.45 11.57
CA SER A 244 4.31 -11.03 10.73
C SER A 244 4.79 -10.62 9.34
N TYR A 245 4.00 -10.94 8.31
CA TYR A 245 4.31 -10.56 6.93
C TYR A 245 3.51 -9.36 6.44
N SER A 246 2.42 -9.02 7.12
CA SER A 246 1.68 -7.80 6.85
C SER A 246 1.06 -7.24 8.13
N VAL A 247 1.06 -5.92 8.24
CA VAL A 247 0.40 -5.15 9.30
C VAL A 247 -0.41 -4.04 8.64
N GLY A 248 -1.69 -3.95 9.00
CA GLY A 248 -2.57 -2.87 8.62
C GLY A 248 -3.03 -2.07 9.83
N TRP A 249 -3.04 -0.75 9.69
CA TRP A 249 -3.56 0.19 10.66
C TRP A 249 -4.46 1.20 9.97
N PHE A 250 -5.63 1.44 10.57
CA PHE A 250 -6.53 2.53 10.21
C PHE A 250 -7.03 3.21 11.49
N ASP A 251 -6.67 4.48 11.66
CA ASP A 251 -7.23 5.34 12.68
C ASP A 251 -8.66 5.71 12.29
N THR A 252 -9.57 4.77 12.53
CA THR A 252 -10.99 4.93 12.23
C THR A 252 -11.58 6.18 12.90
N PRO A 253 -11.30 6.49 14.19
CA PRO A 253 -11.69 7.75 14.81
C PRO A 253 -11.35 8.99 13.97
N GLU A 254 -10.09 9.10 13.50
CA GLU A 254 -9.65 10.24 12.67
C GLU A 254 -10.32 10.26 11.29
N LEU A 255 -10.59 9.08 10.71
CA LEU A 255 -11.19 8.94 9.38
C LEU A 255 -12.71 9.19 9.36
N LEU A 256 -13.41 9.10 10.49
CA LEU A 256 -14.87 9.25 10.53
C LEU A 256 -15.34 10.57 9.92
N THR A 257 -14.69 11.67 10.28
CA THR A 257 -15.09 13.02 9.83
C THR A 257 -15.03 13.13 8.32
N ALA A 258 -13.98 12.58 7.71
CA ALA A 258 -13.81 12.59 6.26
C ALA A 258 -14.79 11.64 5.55
N GLY A 259 -15.18 10.54 6.19
CA GLY A 259 -16.00 9.50 5.57
C GLY A 259 -17.51 9.66 5.73
N TYR A 260 -17.98 10.43 6.70
CA TYR A 260 -19.39 10.47 7.09
C TYR A 260 -20.33 10.83 5.93
N GLY A 261 -19.98 11.85 5.14
CA GLY A 261 -20.77 12.24 3.98
C GLY A 261 -20.92 11.11 2.96
N THR A 262 -19.82 10.46 2.61
CA THR A 262 -19.79 9.36 1.63
C THR A 262 -20.47 8.10 2.15
N ALA A 263 -20.31 7.78 3.44
CA ALA A 263 -21.06 6.72 4.09
C ALA A 263 -22.58 6.99 4.06
N GLY A 264 -23.00 8.24 4.22
CA GLY A 264 -24.39 8.66 4.06
C GLY A 264 -24.93 8.37 2.65
N LEU A 265 -24.14 8.63 1.61
CA LEU A 265 -24.51 8.32 0.23
C LEU A 265 -24.60 6.79 -0.01
N LEU A 266 -23.64 6.02 0.49
CA LEU A 266 -23.63 4.56 0.36
C LEU A 266 -24.81 3.90 1.09
N THR A 267 -25.09 4.33 2.32
CA THR A 267 -26.23 3.83 3.10
C THR A 267 -27.58 4.18 2.44
N ALA A 268 -27.69 5.37 1.84
CA ALA A 268 -28.86 5.74 1.05
C ALA A 268 -28.99 4.89 -0.22
N ALA A 269 -27.90 4.63 -0.94
CA ALA A 269 -27.89 3.77 -2.13
C ALA A 269 -28.32 2.33 -1.79
N LEU A 270 -27.74 1.73 -0.75
CA LEU A 270 -28.12 0.40 -0.26
C LEU A 270 -29.58 0.36 0.20
N SER A 271 -30.05 1.39 0.90
CA SER A 271 -31.46 1.50 1.30
C SER A 271 -32.39 1.56 0.08
N ASN A 272 -32.02 2.27 -0.98
CA ASN A 272 -32.79 2.32 -2.22
C ASN A 272 -32.76 0.98 -2.98
N MET A 273 -31.62 0.30 -3.01
CA MET A 273 -31.47 -1.01 -3.66
C MET A 273 -32.37 -2.08 -3.02
N MET A 274 -32.55 -2.03 -1.69
CA MET A 274 -33.39 -2.99 -0.98
C MET A 274 -34.89 -2.65 -1.02
N ARG A 275 -35.27 -1.44 -1.43
CA ARG A 275 -36.68 -1.05 -1.53
C ARG A 275 -37.32 -1.76 -2.72
N SER A 276 -38.33 -2.59 -2.45
CA SER A 276 -39.14 -3.19 -3.51
C SER A 276 -40.18 -2.17 -4.02
N PRO A 277 -40.23 -1.90 -5.34
CA PRO A 277 -41.30 -1.08 -5.92
C PRO A 277 -42.70 -1.70 -5.78
N ARG A 278 -42.75 -3.03 -5.55
CA ARG A 278 -44.00 -3.80 -5.47
C ARG A 278 -44.44 -4.09 -4.03
N GLU A 279 -43.53 -3.99 -3.07
CA GLU A 279 -43.78 -4.26 -1.65
C GLU A 279 -43.18 -3.14 -0.79
N PRO A 280 -43.82 -1.95 -0.73
CA PRO A 280 -43.26 -0.79 -0.03
C PRO A 280 -43.01 -1.02 1.47
N GLY A 281 -43.73 -1.99 2.08
CA GLY A 281 -43.56 -2.36 3.48
C GLY A 281 -42.31 -3.19 3.79
N ARG A 282 -41.57 -3.66 2.77
CA ARG A 282 -40.39 -4.52 2.92
C ARG A 282 -39.10 -3.76 2.61
N ALA A 283 -38.87 -2.68 3.33
CA ALA A 283 -37.69 -1.83 3.14
C ALA A 283 -36.92 -1.67 4.45
N PRO A 284 -35.82 -2.42 4.67
CA PRO A 284 -34.90 -2.12 5.75
C PRO A 284 -34.33 -0.72 5.50
N THR A 285 -34.36 0.15 6.51
CA THR A 285 -33.74 1.47 6.43
C THR A 285 -32.36 1.41 7.06
N PHE A 286 -31.31 1.62 6.25
CA PHE A 286 -29.99 1.92 6.79
C PHE A 286 -29.92 3.42 7.03
N ILE A 287 -30.23 3.83 8.25
CA ILE A 287 -30.06 5.22 8.68
C ILE A 287 -28.69 5.30 9.34
N LEU A 288 -27.78 6.08 8.76
CA LEU A 288 -26.54 6.43 9.41
C LEU A 288 -26.88 7.26 10.67
N PRO A 289 -26.43 6.85 11.88
CA PRO A 289 -26.60 7.65 13.08
C PRO A 289 -26.01 9.04 12.93
N SER A 290 -26.41 9.99 13.76
CA SER A 290 -25.76 11.30 13.78
C SER A 290 -24.25 11.13 13.99
N PHE A 291 -23.44 12.05 13.45
CA PHE A 291 -21.98 11.98 13.61
C PHE A 291 -21.57 11.85 15.09
N HIS A 292 -22.23 12.60 15.98
CA HIS A 292 -22.01 12.56 17.42
C HIS A 292 -22.43 11.23 18.09
N ASP A 293 -23.39 10.50 17.53
CA ASP A 293 -23.70 9.13 17.98
C ASP A 293 -22.67 8.14 17.44
N LEU A 294 -22.22 8.34 16.19
CA LEU A 294 -21.31 7.44 15.49
C LEU A 294 -19.89 7.47 16.09
N GLU A 295 -19.38 8.65 16.47
CA GLU A 295 -18.03 8.82 17.02
C GLU A 295 -17.85 8.26 18.44
N ARG A 296 -18.95 7.93 19.13
CA ARG A 296 -18.91 7.51 20.53
C ARG A 296 -18.32 6.11 20.70
N GLY A 297 -17.14 6.07 21.33
CA GLY A 297 -16.48 4.81 21.70
C GLY A 297 -15.85 4.08 20.52
N VAL A 298 -15.54 4.82 19.44
CA VAL A 298 -14.98 4.23 18.23
C VAL A 298 -13.58 3.72 18.46
N SER A 299 -13.35 2.50 17.98
CA SER A 299 -12.06 1.85 17.98
C SER A 299 -11.42 1.85 16.58
N PRO A 300 -10.09 1.93 16.49
CA PRO A 300 -9.38 1.81 15.22
C PRO A 300 -9.42 0.36 14.70
N MET A 301 -8.98 0.19 13.45
CA MET A 301 -8.84 -1.12 12.84
C MET A 301 -7.36 -1.51 12.75
N VAL A 302 -7.05 -2.73 13.21
CA VAL A 302 -5.74 -3.37 13.09
C VAL A 302 -5.91 -4.70 12.36
N ALA A 303 -5.10 -4.95 11.34
CA ALA A 303 -5.01 -6.22 10.66
C ALA A 303 -3.59 -6.77 10.79
N LEU A 304 -3.44 -8.04 11.16
CA LEU A 304 -2.15 -8.71 11.29
C LEU A 304 -2.19 -10.00 10.48
N THR A 305 -1.26 -10.12 9.54
CA THR A 305 -1.10 -11.35 8.74
C THR A 305 0.19 -12.05 9.14
N THR A 306 0.04 -13.30 9.53
CA THR A 306 1.16 -14.23 9.78
C THR A 306 1.13 -15.33 8.72
N TYR A 307 2.30 -15.90 8.44
CA TYR A 307 2.42 -17.05 7.56
C TYR A 307 3.25 -18.11 8.26
N LYS A 308 2.68 -19.32 8.40
CA LYS A 308 3.31 -20.43 9.08
C LYS A 308 2.81 -21.76 8.51
N ASP A 309 3.73 -22.69 8.30
CA ASP A 309 3.44 -24.07 7.86
C ASP A 309 2.52 -24.12 6.63
N GLY A 310 2.70 -23.19 5.67
CA GLY A 310 1.92 -23.13 4.44
C GLY A 310 0.55 -22.47 4.55
N VAL A 311 0.23 -21.89 5.70
CA VAL A 311 -1.04 -21.23 5.99
C VAL A 311 -0.81 -19.75 6.26
N SER A 312 -1.59 -18.90 5.60
CA SER A 312 -1.66 -17.47 5.91
C SER A 312 -2.86 -17.21 6.81
N ASP A 313 -2.61 -16.71 8.02
CA ASP A 313 -3.64 -16.33 8.97
C ASP A 313 -3.65 -14.80 9.10
N THR A 314 -4.77 -14.18 8.72
CA THR A 314 -5.03 -12.75 8.91
C THR A 314 -6.07 -12.55 10.00
N VAL A 315 -5.69 -11.86 11.07
CA VAL A 315 -6.60 -11.45 12.15
C VAL A 315 -6.82 -9.95 12.04
N THR A 316 -8.07 -9.55 11.82
CA THR A 316 -8.48 -8.15 11.82
C THR A 316 -9.38 -7.85 13.01
N ARG A 317 -9.02 -6.85 13.79
CA ARG A 317 -9.82 -6.29 14.89
C ARG A 317 -10.24 -4.88 14.48
N ALA A 318 -11.54 -4.62 14.56
CA ALA A 318 -12.14 -3.36 14.13
C ALA A 318 -13.23 -2.93 15.11
N ASP A 319 -13.83 -1.75 14.88
CA ASP A 319 -14.96 -1.31 15.68
C ASP A 319 -16.13 -2.31 15.59
N ARG A 320 -16.87 -2.48 16.69
CA ARG A 320 -18.05 -3.35 16.75
C ARG A 320 -19.16 -2.93 15.77
N SER A 321 -19.22 -1.65 15.40
CA SER A 321 -20.22 -1.10 14.50
C SER A 321 -19.73 -1.16 13.05
N GLN A 322 -20.43 -1.93 12.22
CA GLN A 322 -20.14 -1.99 10.78
C GLN A 322 -20.31 -0.64 10.08
N LEU A 323 -21.19 0.23 10.59
CA LEU A 323 -21.34 1.59 10.06
C LEU A 323 -20.14 2.47 10.40
N VAL A 324 -19.52 2.28 11.57
CA VAL A 324 -18.27 2.96 11.94
C VAL A 324 -17.15 2.51 11.02
N ASN A 325 -16.98 1.19 10.81
CA ASN A 325 -15.96 0.64 9.91
C ASN A 325 -16.16 1.12 8.47
N LEU A 326 -17.40 1.07 7.95
CA LEU A 326 -17.74 1.58 6.61
C LEU A 326 -17.41 3.07 6.50
N THR A 327 -17.70 3.86 7.54
CA THR A 327 -17.42 5.30 7.54
C THR A 327 -15.91 5.57 7.57
N GLY A 328 -15.15 4.85 8.40
CA GLY A 328 -13.69 4.93 8.38
C GLY A 328 -13.09 4.57 7.02
N MET A 329 -13.54 3.48 6.41
CA MET A 329 -13.13 3.08 5.06
C MET A 329 -13.49 4.14 4.01
N ALA A 330 -14.69 4.70 4.05
CA ALA A 330 -15.08 5.78 3.16
C ALA A 330 -14.21 7.04 3.36
N GLY A 331 -13.82 7.35 4.61
CA GLY A 331 -12.90 8.45 4.91
C GLY A 331 -11.50 8.22 4.37
N SER A 332 -11.03 6.96 4.35
CA SER A 332 -9.73 6.60 3.78
C SER A 332 -9.64 6.93 2.28
N ILE A 333 -10.78 6.96 1.57
CA ILE A 333 -10.81 7.26 0.13
C ILE A 333 -10.30 8.68 -0.17
N TYR A 334 -10.56 9.64 0.72
CA TYR A 334 -10.16 11.03 0.52
C TYR A 334 -8.78 11.36 1.10
N ARG A 335 -8.28 10.51 2.00
CA ARG A 335 -7.06 10.78 2.77
C ARG A 335 -5.89 9.88 2.43
N THR A 336 -6.10 8.84 1.63
CA THR A 336 -5.05 7.89 1.25
C THR A 336 -4.97 7.74 -0.26
N PRO A 337 -3.79 7.43 -0.83
CA PRO A 337 -3.63 7.12 -2.25
C PRO A 337 -4.44 5.90 -2.66
N PHE A 338 -4.73 4.98 -1.72
CA PHE A 338 -5.60 3.83 -1.97
C PHE A 338 -7.00 4.28 -2.40
N GLY A 339 -7.50 5.38 -1.85
CA GLY A 339 -8.74 5.99 -2.28
C GLY A 339 -8.73 6.43 -3.73
N LEU A 340 -7.65 7.10 -4.14
CA LEU A 340 -7.44 7.46 -5.54
C LEU A 340 -7.39 6.20 -6.41
N TRP A 341 -6.69 5.15 -5.99
CA TRP A 341 -6.64 3.88 -6.72
C TRP A 341 -8.01 3.21 -6.86
N VAL A 342 -8.81 3.13 -5.78
CA VAL A 342 -10.17 2.57 -5.83
C VAL A 342 -11.06 3.40 -6.76
N LEU A 343 -10.99 4.73 -6.72
CA LEU A 343 -11.75 5.60 -7.62
C LEU A 343 -11.32 5.44 -9.07
N LEU A 344 -10.01 5.37 -9.34
CA LEU A 344 -9.46 5.16 -10.68
C LEU A 344 -9.88 3.79 -11.25
N ASN A 345 -9.85 2.73 -10.44
CA ASN A 345 -10.27 1.39 -10.90
C ASN A 345 -11.78 1.22 -11.00
N ALA A 346 -12.57 1.83 -10.10
CA ALA A 346 -14.02 1.85 -10.23
C ALA A 346 -14.48 2.61 -11.48
N GLY A 347 -13.72 3.64 -11.89
CA GLY A 347 -13.89 4.29 -13.20
C GLY A 347 -13.43 3.41 -14.36
N ALA A 348 -12.33 2.68 -14.22
CA ALA A 348 -11.79 1.81 -15.28
C ALA A 348 -12.67 0.58 -15.56
N GLN A 349 -13.39 0.05 -14.56
CA GLN A 349 -14.37 -1.05 -14.74
C GLN A 349 -15.63 -0.65 -15.53
N SER A 350 -15.75 0.62 -15.95
CA SER A 350 -16.78 1.06 -16.89
C SER A 350 -16.33 1.01 -18.36
N PHE A 351 -15.11 0.55 -18.65
CA PHE A 351 -14.69 0.18 -20.00
C PHE A 351 -15.27 -1.18 -20.39
N ASP A 352 -15.85 -1.23 -21.58
CA ASP A 352 -16.71 -2.29 -22.14
C ASP A 352 -15.99 -3.64 -22.15
N GLU A 353 -16.66 -4.73 -21.73
CA GLU A 353 -16.14 -6.12 -21.84
C GLU A 353 -15.71 -6.47 -23.27
N ARG A 354 -16.20 -5.72 -24.27
CA ARG A 354 -15.81 -5.85 -25.68
C ARG A 354 -14.36 -5.47 -25.99
N ASP A 355 -13.71 -4.66 -25.17
CA ASP A 355 -12.30 -4.26 -25.42
C ASP A 355 -11.30 -5.32 -24.95
N LEU A 356 -11.72 -6.28 -24.10
CA LEU A 356 -10.85 -7.38 -23.64
C LEU A 356 -10.79 -8.55 -24.64
N GLU A 357 -11.80 -8.74 -25.50
CA GLU A 357 -11.77 -9.78 -26.54
C GLU A 357 -10.76 -9.44 -27.65
N GLU A 358 -10.57 -8.16 -28.00
CA GLU A 358 -9.56 -7.76 -29.00
C GLU A 358 -8.11 -7.85 -28.51
N VAL A 359 -7.87 -7.87 -27.19
CA VAL A 359 -6.51 -7.95 -26.60
C VAL A 359 -6.00 -9.40 -26.50
N PHE A 360 -6.89 -10.39 -26.55
CA PHE A 360 -6.54 -11.81 -26.38
C PHE A 360 -6.77 -12.69 -27.63
N ASP A 361 -7.09 -12.10 -28.78
CA ASP A 361 -6.99 -12.80 -30.07
C ASP A 361 -5.52 -12.82 -30.56
N PHE A 362 -4.78 -13.83 -30.08
CA PHE A 362 -3.50 -14.29 -30.66
C PHE A 362 -3.58 -15.77 -31.07
#